data_AF-A0A7X8MIY7-F1
#
_entry.id   AF-A0A7X8MIY7-F1
#
_cell.length_a   1.000
_cell.length_b   1.000
_cell.length_c   1.000
_cell.angle_alpha   90.00
_cell.angle_beta   90.00
_cell.angle_gamma   90.00
#
_symmetry.space_group_name_H-M   'P 1'
#
loop_
_entity.id
_entity.type
_entity.pdbx_description
1 polymer ?
#
loop_
_entity_poly.entity_id
_entity_poly.type
_entity_poly.pdbx_seq_one_letter_code
_entity_poly.pdbx_strand_id
1 'polypeptide(L)'
;MGRKVLLSFSVFLIVFVAFMGFGKSNYAYSLTQSGIGDVNVDNSIDSTDFTLLKRYVLRIIRDFPAEDSLWVGDLDGDNDINSSDIHCMKRYLLRMIDRFPKELMNNTPIPTATPTQKPTYTPTATPTPTQRPTFTPIPTQSNNYDDGYFPAGTSKSELISRASALSVGEIKSIIKKQVDDHWDVIRSVCGFKNKEVAYAFFFGMATRESTFRAGTETGSGAAHAFGPLQTAETAYANADPNYMPEENVPEMTQYDFNDYNFYDVGVSTHMGIRHFLHFARLAQEKYSGKDVLRHGLMGYNTGWIDGSDEAWIIKYADETAALGAWYYKNNHMSDDEFTWDTDPRVDRSDPWSFYF
;
A
#
# COMPACT_ATOMS: atom_id res chain seq x y z
N MET A 1 -6.21 7.11 83.19
CA MET A 1 -6.23 6.19 82.03
C MET A 1 -6.87 6.84 80.79
N GLY A 2 -6.68 8.16 80.54
CA GLY A 2 -7.51 8.89 79.57
C GLY A 2 -6.78 9.78 78.55
N ARG A 3 -5.47 10.03 78.68
CA ARG A 3 -4.72 10.89 77.72
C ARG A 3 -3.97 10.12 76.63
N LYS A 4 -3.43 8.93 76.94
CA LYS A 4 -2.71 8.09 75.96
C LYS A 4 -3.65 7.36 75.00
N VAL A 5 -4.87 7.03 75.43
CA VAL A 5 -5.90 6.42 74.57
C VAL A 5 -6.51 7.46 73.62
N LEU A 6 -6.70 8.71 74.07
CA LEU A 6 -7.20 9.78 73.21
C LEU A 6 -6.22 10.18 72.10
N LEU A 7 -4.92 10.31 72.39
CA LEU A 7 -3.93 10.61 71.36
C LEU A 7 -3.79 9.48 70.33
N SER A 8 -3.90 8.21 70.75
CA SER A 8 -3.88 7.06 69.84
C SER A 8 -5.10 7.04 68.91
N PHE A 9 -6.29 7.37 69.43
CA PHE A 9 -7.50 7.49 68.62
C PHE A 9 -7.46 8.67 67.64
N SER A 10 -6.89 9.81 68.04
CA SER A 10 -6.78 10.99 67.17
C SER A 10 -5.79 10.79 66.02
N VAL A 11 -4.68 10.07 66.24
CA VAL A 11 -3.74 9.71 65.16
C VAL A 11 -4.34 8.66 64.23
N PHE A 12 -5.07 7.68 64.76
CA PHE A 12 -5.77 6.68 63.95
C PHE A 12 -6.90 7.30 63.11
N LEU A 13 -7.63 8.30 63.63
CA LEU A 13 -8.65 9.02 62.87
C LEU A 13 -8.04 9.85 61.72
N ILE A 14 -6.88 10.47 61.92
CA ILE A 14 -6.20 11.25 60.87
C ILE A 14 -5.64 10.34 59.77
N VAL A 15 -5.11 9.16 60.11
CA VAL A 15 -4.66 8.17 59.12
C VAL A 15 -5.85 7.50 58.41
N PHE A 16 -6.96 7.27 59.11
CA PHE A 16 -8.19 6.71 58.52
C PHE A 16 -8.90 7.71 57.60
N VAL A 17 -8.89 9.01 57.92
CA VAL A 17 -9.41 10.08 57.06
C VAL A 17 -8.46 10.32 55.87
N ALA A 18 -7.15 10.10 55.99
CA ALA A 18 -6.24 10.09 54.85
C ALA A 18 -6.44 8.86 53.94
N PHE A 19 -6.79 7.69 54.51
CA PHE A 19 -7.10 6.48 53.74
C PHE A 19 -8.48 6.54 53.05
N MET A 20 -9.43 7.31 53.59
CA MET A 20 -10.70 7.64 52.94
C MET A 20 -10.64 8.91 52.06
N GLY A 21 -9.55 9.68 52.15
CA GLY A 21 -9.34 10.96 51.46
C GLY A 21 -8.42 10.90 50.24
N PHE A 22 -7.78 9.77 49.95
CA PHE A 22 -7.15 9.52 48.66
C PHE A 22 -8.23 9.21 47.62
N GLY A 23 -8.71 10.30 47.00
CA GLY A 23 -9.36 10.35 45.70
C GLY A 23 -10.20 9.13 45.32
N LYS A 24 -11.50 9.19 45.62
CA LYS A 24 -12.41 8.96 44.50
C LYS A 24 -12.22 10.13 43.55
N SER A 25 -11.16 10.08 42.74
CA SER A 25 -11.27 10.64 41.41
C SER A 25 -12.55 10.04 40.86
N ASN A 26 -13.53 10.90 40.59
CA ASN A 26 -14.69 10.51 39.83
C ASN A 26 -14.15 10.14 38.44
N TYR A 27 -13.60 8.93 38.31
CA TYR A 27 -13.69 8.19 37.07
C TYR A 27 -15.19 7.97 36.92
N ALA A 28 -15.85 8.94 36.30
CA ALA A 28 -17.00 8.62 35.50
C ALA A 28 -16.46 7.60 34.49
N TYR A 29 -16.59 6.32 34.81
CA TYR A 29 -16.64 5.28 33.79
C TYR A 29 -17.90 5.61 33.01
N SER A 30 -17.75 6.55 32.10
CA SER A 30 -18.63 6.67 30.97
C SER A 30 -18.50 5.32 30.28
N LEU A 31 -19.48 4.45 30.45
CA LEU A 31 -19.73 3.32 29.54
C LEU A 31 -20.19 3.88 28.18
N THR A 32 -19.49 4.89 27.68
CA THR A 32 -19.50 5.25 26.27
C THR A 32 -18.72 4.15 25.61
N GLN A 33 -19.44 3.14 25.14
CA GLN A 33 -18.97 2.23 24.10
C GLN A 33 -18.18 3.07 23.08
N SER A 34 -16.87 2.84 22.99
CA SER A 34 -15.96 3.61 22.13
C SER A 34 -16.50 3.65 20.70
N GLY A 35 -16.30 4.76 20.00
CA GLY A 35 -16.72 4.86 18.59
C GLY A 35 -16.05 3.79 17.74
N ILE A 36 -16.77 3.24 16.76
CA ILE A 36 -16.14 2.35 15.76
C ILE A 36 -15.03 3.15 15.07
N GLY A 37 -13.80 2.62 15.07
CA GLY A 37 -12.61 3.30 14.57
C GLY A 37 -11.82 4.17 15.55
N ASP A 38 -12.34 4.47 16.75
CA ASP A 38 -11.58 5.13 17.82
C ASP A 38 -10.93 4.04 18.69
N VAL A 39 -9.75 3.58 18.27
CA VAL A 39 -9.07 2.44 18.89
C VAL A 39 -8.23 2.85 20.09
N ASN A 40 -7.91 4.15 20.24
CA ASN A 40 -7.15 4.66 21.38
C ASN A 40 -8.02 5.31 22.48
N VAL A 41 -9.34 5.45 22.23
CA VAL A 41 -10.35 6.00 23.14
C VAL A 41 -10.11 7.49 23.46
N ASP A 42 -9.58 8.24 22.51
CA ASP A 42 -9.39 9.69 22.66
C ASP A 42 -10.60 10.53 22.18
N ASN A 43 -11.66 9.86 21.70
CA ASN A 43 -12.88 10.42 21.10
C ASN A 43 -12.66 11.09 19.74
N SER A 44 -11.53 10.83 19.08
CA SER A 44 -11.25 11.22 17.70
C SER A 44 -10.97 9.97 16.86
N ILE A 45 -11.27 10.05 15.57
CA ILE A 45 -10.86 9.01 14.60
C ILE A 45 -9.86 9.67 13.68
N ASP A 46 -8.57 9.43 13.92
CA ASP A 46 -7.48 10.10 13.19
C ASP A 46 -6.30 9.18 12.83
N SER A 47 -5.19 9.79 12.40
CA SER A 47 -3.97 9.07 12.00
C SER A 47 -3.34 8.21 13.11
N THR A 48 -3.66 8.51 14.37
CA THR A 48 -3.22 7.75 15.55
C THR A 48 -3.92 6.39 15.58
N ASP A 49 -5.24 6.35 15.35
CA ASP A 49 -6.02 5.12 15.27
C ASP A 49 -5.56 4.27 14.09
N PHE A 50 -5.35 4.88 12.94
CA PHE A 50 -4.81 4.21 11.77
C PHE A 50 -3.43 3.57 12.04
N THR A 51 -2.57 4.24 12.79
CA THR A 51 -1.26 3.73 13.16
C THR A 51 -1.39 2.55 14.12
N LEU A 52 -2.27 2.63 15.12
CA LEU A 52 -2.52 1.55 16.06
C LEU A 52 -3.14 0.34 15.36
N LEU A 53 -4.14 0.54 14.50
CA LEU A 53 -4.78 -0.49 13.69
C LEU A 53 -3.76 -1.23 12.82
N LYS A 54 -2.84 -0.50 12.16
CA LYS A 54 -1.70 -1.10 11.44
C LYS A 54 -0.80 -1.93 12.35
N ARG A 55 -0.44 -1.40 13.52
CA ARG A 55 0.41 -2.11 14.48
C ARG A 55 -0.26 -3.37 15.01
N TYR A 56 -1.58 -3.37 15.16
CA TYR A 56 -2.37 -4.53 15.58
C TYR A 56 -2.36 -5.63 14.52
N VAL A 57 -2.68 -5.30 13.26
CA VAL A 57 -2.67 -6.26 12.15
C VAL A 57 -1.26 -6.84 11.91
N LEU A 58 -0.21 -6.02 12.10
CA LEU A 58 1.19 -6.46 12.06
C LEU A 58 1.65 -7.22 13.31
N ARG A 59 0.76 -7.44 14.29
CA ARG A 59 1.03 -8.12 15.57
C ARG A 59 2.14 -7.48 16.41
N ILE A 60 2.42 -6.19 16.19
CA ILE A 60 3.35 -5.38 16.98
C ILE A 60 2.75 -5.07 18.35
N ILE A 61 1.43 -4.86 18.39
CA ILE A 61 0.63 -4.81 19.61
C ILE A 61 -0.36 -5.98 19.58
N ARG A 62 -0.76 -6.46 20.76
CA ARG A 62 -1.71 -7.58 20.90
C ARG A 62 -3.14 -7.11 21.10
N ASP A 63 -3.30 -5.94 21.69
CA ASP A 63 -4.57 -5.34 22.08
C ASP A 63 -4.50 -3.83 21.85
N PHE A 64 -5.66 -3.22 21.61
CA PHE A 64 -5.79 -1.77 21.59
C PHE A 64 -5.88 -1.19 23.01
N PRO A 65 -5.66 0.13 23.18
CA PRO A 65 -6.06 0.82 24.40
C PRO A 65 -7.57 0.72 24.71
N ALA A 66 -8.40 0.57 23.67
CA ALA A 66 -9.83 0.28 23.83
C ALA A 66 -10.09 -1.11 24.43
N GLU A 67 -11.11 -1.20 25.30
CA GLU A 67 -11.45 -2.44 26.02
C GLU A 67 -11.91 -3.57 25.09
N ASP A 68 -12.73 -3.26 24.09
CA ASP A 68 -13.21 -4.23 23.10
C ASP A 68 -12.54 -3.96 21.75
N SER A 69 -11.44 -4.67 21.49
CA SER A 69 -10.66 -4.51 20.26
C SER A 69 -11.47 -4.85 19.01
N LEU A 70 -12.35 -5.86 19.08
CA LEU A 70 -13.19 -6.26 17.96
C LEU A 70 -14.27 -5.21 17.70
N TRP A 71 -14.85 -4.62 18.74
CA TRP A 71 -15.82 -3.55 18.56
C TRP A 71 -15.25 -2.34 17.81
N VAL A 72 -14.06 -1.86 18.21
CA VAL A 72 -13.46 -0.65 17.63
C VAL A 72 -12.62 -0.89 16.37
N GLY A 73 -12.05 -2.08 16.21
CA GLY A 73 -11.02 -2.37 15.20
C GLY A 73 -11.52 -3.11 13.97
N ASP A 74 -12.62 -3.87 14.08
CA ASP A 74 -13.35 -4.39 12.93
C ASP A 74 -14.28 -3.27 12.45
N LEU A 75 -14.00 -2.71 11.28
CA LEU A 75 -14.66 -1.55 10.69
C LEU A 75 -15.58 -1.94 9.54
N ASP A 76 -15.36 -3.10 8.91
CA ASP A 76 -16.20 -3.58 7.82
C ASP A 76 -17.33 -4.53 8.28
N GLY A 77 -17.25 -5.04 9.50
CA GLY A 77 -18.24 -5.87 10.17
C GLY A 77 -18.08 -7.37 9.95
N ASP A 78 -16.92 -7.84 9.46
CA ASP A 78 -16.69 -9.26 9.16
C ASP A 78 -16.30 -10.11 10.39
N ASN A 79 -16.12 -9.48 11.56
CA ASN A 79 -15.64 -10.05 12.83
C ASN A 79 -14.16 -10.47 12.85
N ASP A 80 -13.36 -9.99 11.90
CA ASP A 80 -11.91 -10.09 11.93
C ASP A 80 -11.29 -8.68 11.91
N ILE A 81 -10.11 -8.52 12.52
CA ILE A 81 -9.36 -7.25 12.46
C ILE A 81 -8.15 -7.47 11.56
N ASN A 82 -8.24 -7.02 10.31
CA ASN A 82 -7.27 -7.30 9.26
C ASN A 82 -7.02 -6.10 8.32
N SER A 83 -6.44 -6.36 7.16
CA SER A 83 -6.13 -5.34 6.15
C SER A 83 -7.34 -4.59 5.60
N SER A 84 -8.52 -5.20 5.62
CA SER A 84 -9.78 -4.59 5.18
C SER A 84 -10.19 -3.43 6.10
N ASP A 85 -9.99 -3.57 7.40
CA ASP A 85 -10.23 -2.51 8.38
C ASP A 85 -9.26 -1.36 8.21
N ILE A 86 -7.98 -1.66 7.94
CA ILE A 86 -6.98 -0.64 7.60
C ILE A 86 -7.44 0.14 6.36
N HIS A 87 -8.03 -0.53 5.36
CA HIS A 87 -8.56 0.12 4.18
C HIS A 87 -9.78 0.99 4.51
N CYS A 88 -10.71 0.50 5.33
CA CYS A 88 -11.86 1.28 5.83
C CYS A 88 -11.40 2.54 6.57
N MET A 89 -10.46 2.41 7.51
CA MET A 89 -9.86 3.53 8.25
C MET A 89 -9.22 4.54 7.30
N LYS A 90 -8.42 4.07 6.32
CA LYS A 90 -7.80 4.95 5.32
C LYS A 90 -8.84 5.73 4.53
N ARG A 91 -9.91 5.08 4.08
CA ARG A 91 -11.02 5.73 3.35
C ARG A 91 -11.76 6.75 4.20
N TYR A 92 -11.97 6.47 5.48
CA TYR A 92 -12.62 7.39 6.42
C TYR A 92 -11.78 8.66 6.64
N LEU A 93 -10.48 8.50 6.93
CA LEU A 93 -9.56 9.64 7.12
C LEU A 93 -9.43 10.52 5.87
N LEU A 94 -9.52 9.90 4.68
CA LEU A 94 -9.53 10.60 3.39
C LEU A 94 -10.91 11.16 3.01
N ARG A 95 -11.92 11.04 3.88
CA ARG A 95 -13.31 11.48 3.66
C ARG A 95 -13.96 10.86 2.42
N MET A 96 -13.47 9.70 1.98
CA MET A 96 -14.08 8.93 0.89
C MET A 96 -15.32 8.18 1.35
N ILE A 97 -15.40 7.89 2.64
CA ILE A 97 -16.60 7.43 3.35
C ILE A 97 -16.79 8.36 4.55
N ASP A 98 -18.04 8.64 4.89
CA ASP A 98 -18.46 9.47 6.02
C ASP A 98 -18.71 8.64 7.31
N ARG A 99 -18.81 7.32 7.15
CA ARG A 99 -19.08 6.32 8.20
C ARG A 99 -18.54 4.96 7.78
N PHE A 100 -18.22 4.10 8.73
CA PHE A 100 -17.68 2.77 8.48
C PHE A 100 -18.76 1.78 8.00
N PRO A 101 -18.43 0.77 7.16
CA PRO A 101 -19.42 -0.22 6.71
C PRO A 101 -20.14 -0.94 7.86
N LYS A 102 -19.43 -1.26 8.95
CA LYS A 102 -20.03 -1.85 10.17
C LYS A 102 -21.14 -0.97 10.78
N GLU A 103 -21.01 0.36 10.68
CA GLU A 103 -22.03 1.30 11.17
C GLU A 103 -23.31 1.28 10.30
N LEU A 104 -23.28 0.66 9.12
CA LEU A 104 -24.46 0.42 8.28
C LEU A 104 -25.25 -0.81 8.76
N MET A 105 -24.59 -1.79 9.39
CA MET A 105 -25.20 -3.06 9.79
C MET A 105 -26.04 -2.96 11.08
N ASN A 106 -25.74 -1.98 11.94
CA ASN A 106 -26.44 -1.78 13.21
C ASN A 106 -27.78 -1.01 13.10
N ASN A 107 -28.18 -0.58 11.90
CA ASN A 107 -29.43 0.14 11.66
C ASN A 107 -30.34 -0.60 10.67
N THR A 108 -30.97 -1.72 11.07
CA THR A 108 -32.21 -2.17 10.40
C THR A 108 -33.16 -2.90 11.35
N PRO A 109 -34.41 -2.41 11.57
CA PRO A 109 -35.54 -3.25 11.91
C PRO A 109 -36.08 -3.95 10.65
N ILE A 110 -36.20 -5.28 10.66
CA ILE A 110 -36.89 -6.10 9.64
C ILE A 110 -38.41 -5.99 9.94
N PRO A 111 -39.37 -5.74 8.99
CA PRO A 111 -39.55 -6.54 7.76
C PRO A 111 -40.22 -5.89 6.50
N THR A 112 -40.23 -6.70 5.41
CA THR A 112 -41.25 -6.86 4.33
C THR A 112 -41.19 -5.99 3.06
N ALA A 113 -41.13 -6.68 1.91
CA ALA A 113 -41.10 -6.18 0.54
C ALA A 113 -42.42 -5.56 0.02
N THR A 114 -42.33 -4.55 -0.87
CA THR A 114 -43.18 -4.27 -2.06
C THR A 114 -42.57 -3.05 -2.83
N PRO A 115 -42.63 -2.97 -4.19
CA PRO A 115 -41.62 -2.31 -5.01
C PRO A 115 -42.02 -0.91 -5.51
N THR A 116 -41.10 0.06 -5.54
CA THR A 116 -41.30 1.29 -6.34
C THR A 116 -40.00 1.99 -6.80
N GLN A 117 -39.82 1.97 -8.12
CA GLN A 117 -39.17 2.90 -9.06
C GLN A 117 -37.73 3.43 -8.87
N LYS A 118 -36.92 3.03 -9.87
CA LYS A 118 -35.66 3.60 -10.35
C LYS A 118 -35.83 5.06 -10.81
N PRO A 119 -34.98 6.02 -10.41
CA PRO A 119 -35.02 7.36 -10.96
C PRO A 119 -34.56 7.38 -12.41
N THR A 120 -35.41 7.96 -13.25
CA THR A 120 -35.18 8.30 -14.66
C THR A 120 -34.27 9.53 -14.74
N TYR A 121 -33.09 9.39 -15.36
CA TYR A 121 -32.26 10.52 -15.75
C TYR A 121 -32.65 10.98 -17.17
N THR A 122 -32.90 12.28 -17.33
CA THR A 122 -33.15 12.95 -18.61
C THR A 122 -31.84 13.07 -19.42
N PRO A 123 -31.83 12.72 -20.72
CA PRO A 123 -30.60 12.70 -21.53
C PRO A 123 -30.10 14.11 -21.83
N THR A 124 -28.84 14.40 -21.45
CA THR A 124 -28.06 15.49 -22.03
C THR A 124 -27.37 14.96 -23.29
N ALA A 125 -27.42 15.73 -24.38
CA ALA A 125 -27.00 15.31 -25.71
C ALA A 125 -25.60 14.67 -25.75
N THR A 126 -25.57 13.48 -26.32
CA THR A 126 -24.40 12.67 -26.69
C THR A 126 -23.37 13.51 -27.46
N PRO A 127 -22.13 13.69 -26.98
CA PRO A 127 -21.03 13.89 -27.91
C PRO A 127 -20.89 12.59 -28.70
N THR A 128 -21.00 12.69 -30.02
CA THR A 128 -20.72 11.65 -31.01
C THR A 128 -19.53 10.79 -30.56
N PRO A 129 -19.61 9.45 -30.64
CA PRO A 129 -18.52 8.59 -30.23
C PRO A 129 -17.29 8.90 -31.08
N THR A 130 -16.31 9.60 -30.52
CA THR A 130 -14.94 9.50 -31.01
C THR A 130 -14.57 8.05 -30.77
N GLN A 131 -14.34 7.33 -31.87
CA GLN A 131 -13.96 5.92 -31.85
C GLN A 131 -12.86 5.72 -30.79
N ARG A 132 -13.12 4.80 -29.85
CA ARG A 132 -12.07 4.13 -29.08
C ARG A 132 -10.96 3.78 -30.07
N PRO A 133 -9.71 4.24 -29.92
CA PRO A 133 -8.65 3.77 -30.78
C PRO A 133 -8.62 2.25 -30.63
N THR A 134 -9.00 1.56 -31.71
CA THR A 134 -8.68 0.16 -31.88
C THR A 134 -7.16 0.12 -31.90
N PHE A 135 -6.55 -0.30 -30.79
CA PHE A 135 -5.16 -0.71 -30.81
C PHE A 135 -5.10 -1.82 -31.86
N THR A 136 -4.52 -1.48 -33.00
CA THR A 136 -4.14 -2.50 -33.97
C THR A 136 -3.12 -3.35 -33.23
N PRO A 137 -3.32 -4.66 -33.06
CA PRO A 137 -2.31 -5.49 -32.44
C PRO A 137 -1.03 -5.31 -33.25
N ILE A 138 -0.08 -4.57 -32.69
CA ILE A 138 1.30 -4.64 -33.14
C ILE A 138 1.67 -6.10 -32.94
N PRO A 139 2.21 -6.78 -33.97
CA PRO A 139 2.55 -8.19 -33.86
C PRO A 139 3.36 -8.38 -32.59
N THR A 140 2.87 -9.26 -31.72
CA THR A 140 3.55 -9.68 -30.51
C THR A 140 4.98 -10.02 -30.91
N GLN A 141 5.94 -9.16 -30.55
CA GLN A 141 7.31 -9.65 -30.40
C GLN A 141 7.26 -10.51 -29.14
N SER A 142 6.84 -11.76 -29.32
CA SER A 142 7.12 -12.85 -28.40
C SER A 142 8.62 -13.09 -28.51
N ASN A 143 9.38 -12.15 -27.96
CA ASN A 143 10.75 -12.43 -27.61
C ASN A 143 10.64 -13.37 -26.43
N ASN A 144 11.06 -14.61 -26.65
CA ASN A 144 10.98 -15.70 -25.70
C ASN A 144 12.03 -15.45 -24.60
N TYR A 145 11.79 -14.43 -23.76
CA TYR A 145 12.67 -14.08 -22.65
C TYR A 145 12.50 -15.13 -21.56
N ASP A 146 13.63 -15.66 -21.09
CA ASP A 146 13.68 -16.48 -19.89
C ASP A 146 13.71 -15.52 -18.69
N ASP A 147 12.52 -15.13 -18.22
CA ASP A 147 12.35 -14.20 -17.11
C ASP A 147 12.45 -14.88 -15.74
N GLY A 148 12.33 -16.21 -15.68
CA GLY A 148 12.52 -16.99 -14.47
C GLY A 148 13.96 -16.92 -13.97
N TYR A 149 14.16 -16.51 -12.72
CA TYR A 149 15.50 -16.44 -12.12
C TYR A 149 15.91 -17.75 -11.45
N PHE A 150 14.98 -18.41 -10.76
CA PHE A 150 15.18 -19.69 -10.12
C PHE A 150 14.66 -20.84 -10.99
N PRO A 151 15.18 -22.07 -10.85
CA PRO A 151 14.74 -23.20 -11.67
C PRO A 151 13.23 -23.46 -11.57
N ALA A 152 12.60 -23.76 -12.69
CA ALA A 152 11.21 -24.20 -12.72
C ALA A 152 10.97 -25.39 -11.77
N GLY A 153 9.85 -25.38 -11.05
CA GLY A 153 9.51 -26.40 -10.05
C GLY A 153 10.12 -26.16 -8.66
N THR A 154 10.89 -25.08 -8.45
CA THR A 154 11.30 -24.66 -7.10
C THR A 154 10.06 -24.38 -6.24
N SER A 155 10.03 -24.91 -5.01
CA SER A 155 8.89 -24.74 -4.11
C SER A 155 8.72 -23.29 -3.65
N LYS A 156 7.49 -22.86 -3.35
CA LYS A 156 7.19 -21.52 -2.81
C LYS A 156 8.11 -21.11 -1.65
N SER A 157 8.28 -21.98 -0.66
CA SER A 157 9.13 -21.68 0.51
C SER A 157 10.61 -21.49 0.12
N GLU A 158 11.10 -22.26 -0.86
CA GLU A 158 12.46 -22.13 -1.36
C GLU A 158 12.63 -20.88 -2.23
N LEU A 159 11.65 -20.51 -3.06
CA LEU A 159 11.64 -19.26 -3.82
C LEU A 159 11.77 -18.05 -2.88
N ILE A 160 10.92 -17.98 -1.85
CA ILE A 160 10.95 -16.90 -0.85
C ILE A 160 12.28 -16.89 -0.10
N SER A 161 12.76 -18.06 0.36
CA SER A 161 14.01 -18.17 1.10
C SER A 161 15.21 -17.73 0.27
N ARG A 162 15.26 -18.10 -1.01
CA ARG A 162 16.36 -17.72 -1.91
C ARG A 162 16.27 -16.26 -2.31
N ALA A 163 15.09 -15.73 -2.57
CA ALA A 163 14.88 -14.30 -2.81
C ALA A 163 15.34 -13.46 -1.61
N SER A 164 15.04 -13.91 -0.39
CA SER A 164 15.48 -13.26 0.86
C SER A 164 17.00 -13.25 1.05
N ALA A 165 17.71 -14.18 0.41
CA ALA A 165 19.15 -14.34 0.52
C ALA A 165 19.95 -13.58 -0.56
N LEU A 166 19.28 -12.99 -1.55
CA LEU A 166 19.94 -12.23 -2.60
C LEU A 166 20.59 -10.96 -2.03
N SER A 167 21.81 -10.70 -2.51
CA SER A 167 22.48 -9.43 -2.29
C SER A 167 21.80 -8.29 -3.06
N VAL A 168 22.04 -7.05 -2.63
CA VAL A 168 21.51 -5.86 -3.29
C VAL A 168 22.03 -5.77 -4.73
N GLY A 169 23.31 -6.11 -4.97
CA GLY A 169 23.92 -6.14 -6.30
C GLY A 169 23.28 -7.16 -7.25
N GLU A 170 22.89 -8.33 -6.74
CA GLU A 170 22.13 -9.34 -7.51
C GLU A 170 20.73 -8.81 -7.88
N ILE A 171 20.02 -8.19 -6.95
CA ILE A 171 18.69 -7.61 -7.20
C ILE A 171 18.78 -6.48 -8.23
N LYS A 172 19.78 -5.60 -8.12
CA LYS A 172 20.07 -4.56 -9.13
C LYS A 172 20.31 -5.18 -10.50
N SER A 173 21.00 -6.31 -10.57
CA SER A 173 21.29 -7.01 -11.83
C SER A 173 20.05 -7.61 -12.47
N ILE A 174 19.13 -8.18 -11.67
CA ILE A 174 17.83 -8.67 -12.15
C ILE A 174 17.00 -7.53 -12.75
N ILE A 175 16.91 -6.40 -12.04
CA ILE A 175 16.19 -5.21 -12.53
C ILE A 175 16.82 -4.68 -13.83
N LYS A 176 18.15 -4.58 -13.90
CA LYS A 176 18.85 -4.12 -15.12
C LYS A 176 18.56 -5.01 -16.32
N LYS A 177 18.60 -6.35 -16.14
CA LYS A 177 18.26 -7.31 -17.20
C LYS A 177 16.85 -7.02 -17.75
N GLN A 178 15.87 -6.88 -16.86
CA GLN A 178 14.48 -6.60 -17.27
C GLN A 178 14.36 -5.25 -18.01
N VAL A 179 15.05 -4.21 -17.53
CA VAL A 179 15.08 -2.92 -18.24
C VAL A 179 15.76 -3.04 -19.61
N ASP A 180 16.81 -3.86 -19.72
CA ASP A 180 17.50 -4.09 -20.97
C ASP A 180 16.65 -4.81 -22.01
N ASP A 181 15.96 -5.86 -21.59
CA ASP A 181 15.09 -6.70 -22.41
C ASP A 181 13.84 -5.94 -22.89
N HIS A 182 13.39 -4.94 -22.10
CA HIS A 182 12.16 -4.16 -22.35
C HIS A 182 12.39 -2.67 -22.60
N TRP A 183 13.63 -2.27 -22.95
CA TRP A 183 14.00 -0.86 -23.05
C TRP A 183 13.12 -0.05 -23.99
N ASP A 184 12.78 -0.58 -25.17
CA ASP A 184 12.04 0.19 -26.16
C ASP A 184 10.63 0.56 -25.68
N VAL A 185 9.92 -0.35 -25.02
CA VAL A 185 8.60 -0.06 -24.44
C VAL A 185 8.72 0.87 -23.23
N ILE A 186 9.70 0.64 -22.36
CA ILE A 186 9.97 1.51 -21.20
C ILE A 186 10.25 2.95 -21.66
N ARG A 187 11.13 3.14 -22.64
CA ARG A 187 11.44 4.47 -23.21
C ARG A 187 10.21 5.08 -23.88
N SER A 188 9.45 4.30 -24.64
CA SER A 188 8.27 4.81 -25.36
C SER A 188 7.17 5.29 -24.41
N VAL A 189 7.00 4.64 -23.26
CA VAL A 189 5.97 5.00 -22.27
C VAL A 189 6.48 6.08 -21.31
N CYS A 190 7.70 5.94 -20.81
CA CYS A 190 8.19 6.82 -19.74
C CYS A 190 8.98 8.02 -20.26
N GLY A 191 9.50 8.00 -21.49
CA GLY A 191 10.30 9.11 -22.02
C GLY A 191 11.66 9.31 -21.34
N PHE A 192 12.18 8.28 -20.66
CA PHE A 192 13.52 8.33 -20.05
C PHE A 192 14.61 8.66 -21.08
N LYS A 193 15.58 9.52 -20.71
CA LYS A 193 16.66 9.92 -21.63
C LYS A 193 17.62 8.79 -22.03
N ASN A 194 17.82 7.79 -21.17
CA ASN A 194 18.67 6.63 -21.43
C ASN A 194 18.36 5.47 -20.47
N LYS A 195 19.00 4.31 -20.69
CA LYS A 195 18.82 3.12 -19.85
C LYS A 195 19.30 3.32 -18.41
N GLU A 196 20.37 4.09 -18.21
CA GLU A 196 20.96 4.30 -16.87
C GLU A 196 19.98 4.95 -15.91
N VAL A 197 19.23 5.96 -16.37
CA VAL A 197 18.20 6.60 -15.55
C VAL A 197 16.97 5.73 -15.36
N ALA A 198 16.66 4.84 -16.31
CA ALA A 198 15.60 3.84 -16.13
C ALA A 198 15.99 2.79 -15.07
N TYR A 199 17.24 2.29 -15.08
CA TYR A 199 17.74 1.44 -14.00
C TYR A 199 17.59 2.13 -12.64
N ALA A 200 18.02 3.39 -12.56
CA ALA A 200 17.93 4.19 -11.34
C ALA A 200 16.47 4.36 -10.88
N PHE A 201 15.53 4.58 -11.80
CA PHE A 201 14.11 4.70 -11.49
C PHE A 201 13.58 3.43 -10.81
N PHE A 202 13.83 2.25 -11.41
CA PHE A 202 13.38 0.99 -10.85
C PHE A 202 14.17 0.58 -9.57
N PHE A 203 15.39 1.06 -9.38
CA PHE A 203 16.08 0.97 -8.08
C PHE A 203 15.40 1.85 -7.02
N GLY A 204 14.92 3.03 -7.42
CA GLY A 204 14.06 3.87 -6.58
C GLY A 204 12.82 3.13 -6.13
N MET A 205 12.12 2.47 -7.06
CA MET A 205 10.95 1.63 -6.73
C MET A 205 11.34 0.51 -5.77
N ALA A 206 12.40 -0.26 -6.08
CA ALA A 206 12.85 -1.34 -5.20
C ALA A 206 13.22 -0.85 -3.79
N THR A 207 13.77 0.34 -3.69
CA THR A 207 14.06 0.98 -2.41
C THR A 207 12.80 1.36 -1.68
N ARG A 208 11.86 2.03 -2.37
CA ARG A 208 10.63 2.53 -1.78
C ARG A 208 9.70 1.42 -1.31
N GLU A 209 9.69 0.30 -2.03
CA GLU A 209 8.75 -0.80 -1.82
C GLU A 209 9.27 -1.85 -0.86
N SER A 210 10.55 -2.21 -0.95
CA SER A 210 11.11 -3.31 -0.17
C SER A 210 12.41 -2.96 0.55
N THR A 211 12.97 -1.76 0.35
CA THR A 211 14.34 -1.43 0.77
C THR A 211 15.33 -2.49 0.24
N PHE A 212 15.16 -2.87 -1.04
CA PHE A 212 15.93 -3.93 -1.69
C PHE A 212 15.83 -5.32 -1.01
N ARG A 213 14.78 -5.60 -0.23
CA ARG A 213 14.54 -6.94 0.33
C ARG A 213 13.65 -7.74 -0.60
N ALA A 214 14.25 -8.51 -1.51
CA ALA A 214 13.50 -9.23 -2.55
C ALA A 214 12.57 -10.34 -2.03
N GLY A 215 12.71 -10.79 -0.78
CA GLY A 215 11.77 -11.71 -0.14
C GLY A 215 10.58 -11.04 0.56
N THR A 216 10.41 -9.71 0.42
CA THR A 216 9.29 -8.99 1.04
C THR A 216 7.96 -9.46 0.47
N GLU A 217 7.04 -9.86 1.33
CA GLU A 217 5.68 -10.24 1.01
C GLU A 217 4.74 -9.43 1.91
N THR A 218 3.75 -8.75 1.33
CA THR A 218 2.81 -7.92 2.09
C THR A 218 1.39 -8.04 1.55
N GLY A 219 0.42 -7.60 2.35
CA GLY A 219 -0.97 -7.45 1.91
C GLY A 219 -1.75 -8.76 1.76
N SER A 220 -2.96 -8.62 1.19
CA SER A 220 -3.91 -9.69 0.90
C SER A 220 -4.76 -9.29 -0.33
N GLY A 221 -5.25 -10.29 -1.09
CA GLY A 221 -6.05 -10.05 -2.30
C GLY A 221 -5.36 -9.12 -3.30
N ALA A 222 -6.07 -8.09 -3.78
CA ALA A 222 -5.52 -7.13 -4.76
C ALA A 222 -4.29 -6.37 -4.25
N ALA A 223 -4.06 -6.32 -2.94
CA ALA A 223 -2.88 -5.71 -2.33
C ALA A 223 -1.81 -6.74 -1.93
N HIS A 224 -2.05 -8.04 -2.13
CA HIS A 224 -1.05 -9.07 -1.90
C HIS A 224 0.07 -8.91 -2.92
N ALA A 225 1.27 -8.66 -2.43
CA ALA A 225 2.41 -8.27 -3.24
C ALA A 225 3.68 -8.97 -2.79
N PHE A 226 4.54 -9.32 -3.76
CA PHE A 226 5.81 -9.98 -3.51
C PHE A 226 6.96 -9.30 -4.28
N GLY A 227 8.18 -9.52 -3.81
CA GLY A 227 9.38 -9.20 -4.57
C GLY A 227 9.94 -7.81 -4.30
N PRO A 228 11.05 -7.46 -4.97
CA PRO A 228 11.75 -6.20 -4.74
C PRO A 228 10.90 -4.99 -5.06
N LEU A 229 10.00 -5.09 -6.05
CA LEU A 229 9.10 -4.02 -6.47
C LEU A 229 7.72 -4.08 -5.80
N GLN A 230 7.46 -5.06 -4.92
CA GLN A 230 6.11 -5.33 -4.39
C GLN A 230 5.06 -5.45 -5.49
N THR A 231 5.24 -6.44 -6.37
CA THR A 231 4.33 -6.69 -7.49
C THR A 231 3.07 -7.38 -7.00
N ALA A 232 1.93 -6.72 -7.17
CA ALA A 232 0.64 -7.20 -6.70
C ALA A 232 0.05 -8.32 -7.59
N GLU A 233 -0.87 -9.12 -7.03
CA GLU A 233 -1.62 -10.15 -7.78
C GLU A 233 -2.33 -9.59 -9.02
N THR A 234 -2.78 -8.33 -8.97
CA THR A 234 -3.46 -7.62 -10.07
C THR A 234 -2.62 -7.51 -11.35
N ALA A 235 -1.29 -7.59 -11.25
CA ALA A 235 -0.41 -7.60 -12.40
C ALA A 235 -0.57 -8.87 -13.26
N TYR A 236 -0.93 -9.99 -12.64
CA TYR A 236 -0.90 -11.32 -13.25
C TYR A 236 -2.20 -11.65 -13.97
N ALA A 237 -2.08 -12.38 -15.08
CA ALA A 237 -3.23 -12.91 -15.78
C ALA A 237 -3.90 -13.99 -14.91
N ASN A 238 -5.23 -14.11 -15.03
CA ASN A 238 -5.99 -15.20 -14.41
C ASN A 238 -5.86 -15.30 -12.87
N ALA A 239 -5.54 -14.20 -12.18
CA ALA A 239 -5.43 -14.15 -10.71
C ALA A 239 -6.80 -14.17 -10.01
N ASP A 240 -7.62 -13.15 -10.24
CA ASP A 240 -8.99 -13.05 -9.76
C ASP A 240 -9.87 -12.36 -10.83
N PRO A 241 -11.05 -12.89 -11.16
CA PRO A 241 -11.92 -12.31 -12.18
C PRO A 241 -12.46 -10.91 -11.84
N ASN A 242 -12.34 -10.46 -10.60
CA ASN A 242 -12.75 -9.12 -10.15
C ASN A 242 -11.64 -8.07 -10.28
N TYR A 243 -10.39 -8.48 -10.51
CA TYR A 243 -9.30 -7.53 -10.73
C TYR A 243 -9.47 -6.83 -12.09
N MET A 244 -9.07 -5.57 -12.15
CA MET A 244 -9.12 -4.80 -13.40
C MET A 244 -8.10 -5.38 -14.39
N PRO A 245 -8.48 -5.58 -15.68
CA PRO A 245 -7.59 -6.21 -16.64
C PRO A 245 -6.47 -5.25 -17.13
N GLU A 246 -5.27 -5.81 -17.32
CA GLU A 246 -4.06 -5.07 -17.74
C GLU A 246 -3.58 -5.46 -19.14
N GLU A 247 -4.45 -5.30 -20.14
CA GLU A 247 -4.21 -5.71 -21.53
C GLU A 247 -3.46 -4.65 -22.36
N ASN A 248 -3.18 -3.48 -21.79
CA ASN A 248 -2.59 -2.34 -22.50
C ASN A 248 -1.05 -2.37 -22.53
N VAL A 249 -0.38 -3.47 -22.19
CA VAL A 249 1.08 -3.67 -22.33
C VAL A 249 1.37 -4.96 -23.12
N PRO A 250 1.04 -5.02 -24.43
CA PRO A 250 1.24 -6.21 -25.25
C PRO A 250 2.72 -6.53 -25.55
N GLU A 251 3.65 -5.62 -25.29
CA GLU A 251 5.08 -5.80 -25.52
C GLU A 251 5.77 -6.65 -24.44
N MET A 252 5.11 -6.84 -23.30
CA MET A 252 5.61 -7.64 -22.19
C MET A 252 4.62 -8.75 -21.87
N THR A 253 5.15 -9.96 -21.68
CA THR A 253 4.35 -11.14 -21.33
C THR A 253 3.57 -10.88 -20.04
N GLN A 254 2.25 -11.11 -20.06
CA GLN A 254 1.47 -11.16 -18.83
C GLN A 254 1.46 -12.60 -18.32
N TYR A 255 2.30 -12.90 -17.34
CA TYR A 255 2.37 -14.23 -16.76
C TYR A 255 1.08 -14.57 -15.99
N ASP A 256 0.67 -15.84 -16.07
CA ASP A 256 -0.44 -16.37 -15.27
C ASP A 256 -0.10 -16.36 -13.79
N PHE A 257 -1.10 -16.13 -12.95
CA PHE A 257 -0.96 -16.20 -11.50
C PHE A 257 -0.83 -17.65 -11.02
N ASN A 258 0.33 -17.97 -10.45
CA ASN A 258 0.61 -19.22 -9.74
C ASN A 258 1.84 -19.01 -8.84
N ASP A 259 2.09 -19.97 -7.94
CA ASP A 259 3.18 -19.88 -6.97
C ASP A 259 4.55 -19.59 -7.60
N TYR A 260 4.90 -20.24 -8.71
CA TYR A 260 6.21 -20.01 -9.31
C TYR A 260 6.32 -18.60 -9.90
N ASN A 261 5.35 -18.19 -10.71
CA ASN A 261 5.38 -16.87 -11.35
C ASN A 261 5.32 -15.73 -10.32
N PHE A 262 4.57 -15.90 -9.24
CA PHE A 262 4.43 -14.88 -8.21
C PHE A 262 5.64 -14.78 -7.28
N TYR A 263 6.24 -15.90 -6.89
CA TYR A 263 7.35 -15.94 -5.92
C TYR A 263 8.75 -16.04 -6.54
N ASP A 264 8.88 -16.30 -7.85
CA ASP A 264 10.15 -16.16 -8.55
C ASP A 264 10.53 -14.68 -8.68
N VAL A 265 11.71 -14.31 -8.20
CA VAL A 265 12.16 -12.90 -8.18
C VAL A 265 12.33 -12.29 -9.58
N GLY A 266 12.65 -13.10 -10.58
CA GLY A 266 12.82 -12.66 -11.96
C GLY A 266 11.48 -12.34 -12.60
N VAL A 267 10.54 -13.29 -12.53
CA VAL A 267 9.17 -13.11 -13.02
C VAL A 267 8.45 -11.99 -12.25
N SER A 268 8.59 -11.94 -10.92
CA SER A 268 8.06 -10.86 -10.08
C SER A 268 8.57 -9.50 -10.54
N THR A 269 9.88 -9.35 -10.78
CA THR A 269 10.46 -8.08 -11.27
C THR A 269 9.95 -7.71 -12.67
N HIS A 270 9.86 -8.67 -13.57
CA HIS A 270 9.27 -8.48 -14.91
C HIS A 270 7.83 -7.96 -14.80
N MET A 271 7.00 -8.64 -14.02
CA MET A 271 5.59 -8.30 -13.84
C MET A 271 5.42 -6.96 -13.13
N GLY A 272 6.28 -6.60 -12.18
CA GLY A 272 6.29 -5.28 -11.55
C GLY A 272 6.56 -4.14 -12.53
N ILE A 273 7.53 -4.32 -13.44
CA ILE A 273 7.79 -3.35 -14.51
C ILE A 273 6.58 -3.26 -15.45
N ARG A 274 6.04 -4.40 -15.89
CA ARG A 274 4.85 -4.45 -16.75
C ARG A 274 3.65 -3.74 -16.10
N HIS A 275 3.40 -4.00 -14.82
CA HIS A 275 2.32 -3.41 -14.02
C HIS A 275 2.48 -1.89 -13.87
N PHE A 276 3.70 -1.41 -13.62
CA PHE A 276 3.97 0.02 -13.65
C PHE A 276 3.70 0.64 -15.03
N LEU A 277 4.12 -0.01 -16.11
CA LEU A 277 3.86 0.46 -17.47
C LEU A 277 2.37 0.49 -17.82
N HIS A 278 1.57 -0.43 -17.28
CA HIS A 278 0.10 -0.41 -17.40
C HIS A 278 -0.46 0.93 -16.92
N PHE A 279 -0.11 1.33 -15.69
CA PHE A 279 -0.57 2.59 -15.12
C PHE A 279 0.08 3.82 -15.74
N ALA A 280 1.35 3.74 -16.11
CA ALA A 280 2.02 4.84 -16.82
C ALA A 280 1.34 5.10 -18.17
N ARG A 281 0.89 4.07 -18.90
CA ARG A 281 0.09 4.25 -20.13
C ARG A 281 -1.27 4.89 -19.88
N LEU A 282 -1.95 4.50 -18.80
CA LEU A 282 -3.19 5.19 -18.39
C LEU A 282 -2.92 6.67 -18.10
N ALA A 283 -1.78 6.98 -17.45
CA ALA A 283 -1.37 8.36 -17.19
C ALA A 283 -1.02 9.13 -18.48
N GLN A 284 -0.39 8.50 -19.48
CA GLN A 284 -0.04 9.13 -20.76
C GLN A 284 -1.24 9.67 -21.54
N GLU A 285 -2.46 9.18 -21.28
CA GLU A 285 -3.68 9.71 -21.92
C GLU A 285 -3.98 11.16 -21.53
N LYS A 286 -3.45 11.63 -20.39
CA LYS A 286 -3.76 12.95 -19.80
C LYS A 286 -2.53 13.75 -19.40
N TYR A 287 -1.43 13.08 -19.09
CA TYR A 287 -0.22 13.66 -18.53
C TYR A 287 0.96 13.56 -19.50
N SER A 288 1.99 14.35 -19.27
CA SER A 288 3.22 14.37 -20.08
C SER A 288 4.46 14.57 -19.22
N GLY A 289 5.63 14.24 -19.76
CA GLY A 289 6.91 14.37 -19.03
C GLY A 289 6.89 13.60 -17.71
N LYS A 290 7.38 14.24 -16.64
CA LYS A 290 7.46 13.62 -15.30
C LYS A 290 6.12 13.12 -14.77
N ASP A 291 5.01 13.76 -15.13
CA ASP A 291 3.71 13.44 -14.55
C ASP A 291 3.18 12.09 -15.02
N VAL A 292 3.64 11.59 -16.17
CA VAL A 292 3.37 10.21 -16.61
C VAL A 292 3.89 9.20 -15.59
N LEU A 293 5.12 9.39 -15.12
CA LEU A 293 5.76 8.49 -14.16
C LEU A 293 5.17 8.71 -12.77
N ARG A 294 4.97 9.98 -12.39
CA ARG A 294 4.44 10.37 -11.08
C ARG A 294 3.05 9.77 -10.85
N HIS A 295 2.14 9.90 -11.81
CA HIS A 295 0.79 9.33 -11.73
C HIS A 295 0.77 7.83 -12.03
N GLY A 296 1.69 7.32 -12.86
CA GLY A 296 1.89 5.87 -13.05
C GLY A 296 2.25 5.15 -11.75
N LEU A 297 3.14 5.75 -10.95
CA LEU A 297 3.47 5.26 -9.61
C LEU A 297 2.24 5.30 -8.67
N MET A 298 1.37 6.29 -8.80
CA MET A 298 0.14 6.31 -8.01
C MET A 298 -0.82 5.19 -8.38
N GLY A 299 -0.96 4.93 -9.68
CA GLY A 299 -1.68 3.75 -10.17
C GLY A 299 -1.11 2.46 -9.60
N TYR A 300 0.21 2.29 -9.67
CA TYR A 300 0.91 1.12 -9.15
C TYR A 300 0.62 0.87 -7.67
N ASN A 301 0.66 1.91 -6.84
CA ASN A 301 0.45 1.78 -5.39
C ASN A 301 -1.02 1.66 -4.97
N THR A 302 -1.94 2.26 -5.71
CA THR A 302 -3.32 2.48 -5.24
C THR A 302 -4.39 1.88 -6.13
N GLY A 303 -4.03 1.41 -7.33
CA GLY A 303 -4.95 1.04 -8.40
C GLY A 303 -5.49 2.21 -9.22
N TRP A 304 -5.19 3.47 -8.84
CA TRP A 304 -5.73 4.67 -9.48
C TRP A 304 -4.65 5.71 -9.75
N ILE A 305 -4.53 6.15 -11.01
CA ILE A 305 -3.56 7.18 -11.41
C ILE A 305 -3.90 8.58 -10.84
N ASP A 306 -5.15 8.79 -10.45
CA ASP A 306 -5.68 10.04 -9.90
C ASP A 306 -6.36 9.76 -8.54
N GLY A 307 -6.49 10.78 -7.69
CA GLY A 307 -7.25 10.70 -6.43
C GLY A 307 -6.41 10.54 -5.16
N SER A 308 -5.10 10.35 -5.29
CA SER A 308 -4.18 10.51 -4.16
C SER A 308 -3.99 11.98 -3.82
N ASP A 309 -3.89 12.30 -2.53
CA ASP A 309 -3.54 13.64 -2.08
C ASP A 309 -2.07 13.96 -2.39
N GLU A 310 -1.79 15.24 -2.63
CA GLU A 310 -0.45 15.70 -3.02
C GLU A 310 0.64 15.33 -2.00
N ALA A 311 0.30 15.23 -0.70
CA ALA A 311 1.26 14.84 0.32
C ALA A 311 1.64 13.35 0.20
N TRP A 312 0.70 12.48 -0.19
CA TRP A 312 0.99 11.09 -0.51
C TRP A 312 1.81 10.96 -1.79
N ILE A 313 1.49 11.74 -2.85
CA ILE A 313 2.27 11.72 -4.09
C ILE A 313 3.73 12.12 -3.82
N ILE A 314 3.96 13.13 -2.97
CA ILE A 314 5.31 13.52 -2.53
C ILE A 314 6.00 12.38 -1.78
N LYS A 315 5.33 11.77 -0.79
CA LYS A 315 5.90 10.69 0.06
C LYS A 315 6.12 9.37 -0.65
N TYR A 316 5.55 9.19 -1.83
CA TYR A 316 5.61 7.93 -2.56
C TYR A 316 6.29 8.12 -3.92
N ALA A 317 5.70 8.88 -4.84
CA ALA A 317 6.21 9.02 -6.20
C ALA A 317 7.46 9.91 -6.26
N ASP A 318 7.44 11.09 -5.64
CA ASP A 318 8.59 12.00 -5.65
C ASP A 318 9.76 11.42 -4.83
N GLU A 319 9.44 10.74 -3.72
CA GLU A 319 10.41 9.98 -2.93
C GLU A 319 11.06 8.86 -3.76
N THR A 320 10.28 8.07 -4.50
CA THR A 320 10.80 7.02 -5.40
C THR A 320 11.80 7.59 -6.40
N ALA A 321 11.45 8.72 -7.02
CA ALA A 321 12.32 9.40 -7.97
C ALA A 321 13.63 9.89 -7.30
N ALA A 322 13.55 10.46 -6.09
CA ALA A 322 14.71 10.91 -5.34
C ALA A 322 15.65 9.75 -4.94
N LEU A 323 15.07 8.66 -4.41
CA LEU A 323 15.80 7.46 -4.01
C LEU A 323 16.53 6.84 -5.21
N GLY A 324 15.88 6.77 -6.36
CA GLY A 324 16.49 6.26 -7.58
C GLY A 324 17.70 7.08 -8.02
N ALA A 325 17.58 8.41 -8.02
CA ALA A 325 18.65 9.31 -8.42
C ALA A 325 19.89 9.20 -7.51
N TRP A 326 19.72 8.84 -6.22
CA TRP A 326 20.83 8.64 -5.30
C TRP A 326 21.81 7.57 -5.78
N TYR A 327 21.32 6.46 -6.35
CA TYR A 327 22.19 5.38 -6.84
C TYR A 327 23.13 5.84 -7.95
N TYR A 328 22.62 6.62 -8.90
CA TYR A 328 23.43 7.15 -9.99
C TYR A 328 24.41 8.22 -9.49
N LYS A 329 23.91 9.20 -8.72
CA LYS A 329 24.69 10.33 -8.22
C LYS A 329 25.86 9.91 -7.31
N ASN A 330 25.76 8.75 -6.66
CA ASN A 330 26.75 8.25 -5.70
C ASN A 330 27.49 6.99 -6.18
N ASN A 331 27.37 6.62 -7.46
CA ASN A 331 28.07 5.46 -8.05
C ASN A 331 27.70 4.10 -7.41
N HIS A 332 26.45 3.94 -6.98
CA HIS A 332 25.90 2.72 -6.39
C HIS A 332 25.03 1.93 -7.38
N MET A 333 25.31 2.04 -8.69
CA MET A 333 24.48 1.40 -9.72
C MET A 333 24.69 -0.13 -9.82
N SER A 334 25.69 -0.71 -9.17
CA SER A 334 26.02 -2.14 -9.29
C SER A 334 26.56 -2.82 -8.03
N ASP A 335 26.86 -2.06 -6.98
CA ASP A 335 27.35 -2.59 -5.71
C ASP A 335 26.20 -3.00 -4.78
N ASP A 336 26.54 -3.37 -3.54
CA ASP A 336 25.58 -3.78 -2.52
C ASP A 336 25.04 -2.62 -1.66
N GLU A 337 25.41 -1.38 -1.96
CA GLU A 337 24.97 -0.20 -1.21
C GLU A 337 23.50 0.12 -1.51
N PHE A 338 22.76 0.57 -0.50
CA PHE A 338 21.37 0.98 -0.63
C PHE A 338 21.03 2.17 0.26
N THR A 339 20.00 2.91 -0.15
CA THR A 339 19.35 3.96 0.65
C THR A 339 17.96 3.50 1.09
N TRP A 340 17.19 4.33 1.76
CA TRP A 340 15.85 3.98 2.28
C TRP A 340 14.94 5.20 2.32
N ASP A 341 13.62 4.95 2.41
CA ASP A 341 12.61 5.99 2.57
C ASP A 341 12.99 6.96 3.71
N THR A 342 12.94 8.26 3.45
CA THR A 342 13.32 9.35 4.38
C THR A 342 14.81 9.46 4.74
N ASP A 343 15.71 8.72 4.10
CA ASP A 343 17.16 8.83 4.34
C ASP A 343 17.66 10.27 4.11
N PRO A 344 18.27 10.93 5.11
CA PRO A 344 18.72 12.32 5.00
C PRO A 344 19.88 12.51 4.01
N ARG A 345 20.52 11.43 3.55
CA ARG A 345 21.57 11.47 2.52
C ARG A 345 21.02 11.71 1.12
N VAL A 346 19.71 11.55 0.92
CA VAL A 346 19.05 11.64 -0.40
C VAL A 346 18.60 13.08 -0.67
N ASP A 347 19.01 13.61 -1.82
CA ASP A 347 18.59 14.91 -2.34
C ASP A 347 17.20 14.83 -2.98
N ARG A 348 16.25 15.58 -2.41
CA ARG A 348 14.83 15.61 -2.80
C ARG A 348 14.39 16.93 -3.43
N SER A 349 15.33 17.83 -3.73
CA SER A 349 15.01 19.21 -4.14
C SER A 349 14.36 19.30 -5.53
N ASP A 350 14.82 18.49 -6.48
CA ASP A 350 14.22 18.33 -7.81
C ASP A 350 14.39 16.88 -8.26
N PRO A 351 13.52 15.98 -7.78
CA PRO A 351 13.76 14.54 -7.92
C PRO A 351 13.55 14.04 -9.35
N TRP A 352 12.92 14.82 -10.23
CA TRP A 352 12.49 14.35 -11.56
C TRP A 352 13.39 14.78 -12.71
N SER A 353 14.07 15.93 -12.64
CA SER A 353 14.88 16.43 -13.77
C SER A 353 16.03 15.49 -14.15
N PHE A 354 16.48 14.65 -13.21
CA PHE A 354 17.46 13.62 -13.48
C PHE A 354 17.02 12.62 -14.56
N TYR A 355 15.72 12.35 -14.73
CA TYR A 355 15.21 11.27 -15.59
C TYR A 355 15.00 11.66 -17.05
N PHE A 356 15.01 12.95 -17.38
CA PHE A 356 14.69 13.49 -18.70
C PHE A 356 15.85 14.23 -19.35
#